data_AF-A0A2G9PRC7-F1
#
_entry.id   AF-A0A2G9PRC7-F1
#
_cell.length_a   1.000
_cell.length_b   1.000
_cell.length_c   1.000
_cell.angle_alpha   90.00
_cell.angle_beta   90.00
_cell.angle_gamma   90.00
#
_symmetry.space_group_name_H-M   'P 1'
#
loop_
_entity.id
_entity.type
_entity.pdbx_description
1 polymer ?
#
loop_
_entity_poly.entity_id
_entity_poly.type
_entity_poly.pdbx_seq_one_letter_code
_entity_poly.pdbx_strand_id
1 'polypeptide(L)'
;MIRKMAALVLILVAAMLVYMLVPIPSATLTKEQATRLIMDDLTPLRAAGAYVELLSVEQSDGGWDADARVAFNPHSKCPTVQRRDYTLVPFGFRPEETIRNCSVKTPVVYREEALIDSGKLPEVAALGDGARGCAFYLQEYAQANVEEYCPWLDDAEFASFSAGLPRASWVCYWENNGAKAWVALDQYNRILKQG
;
A
#
# COMPACT_ATOMS: atom_id res chain seq x y z
N MET A 1 -13.30 64.13 -26.82
CA MET A 1 -13.74 62.76 -26.45
C MET A 1 -12.65 61.71 -26.68
N ILE A 2 -11.98 61.70 -27.84
CA ILE A 2 -10.96 60.69 -28.22
C ILE A 2 -9.81 60.53 -27.21
N ARG A 3 -9.26 61.62 -26.68
CA ARG A 3 -8.18 61.57 -25.67
C ARG A 3 -8.58 60.87 -24.36
N LYS A 4 -9.85 60.99 -23.93
CA LYS A 4 -10.35 60.33 -22.71
C LYS A 4 -10.54 58.84 -22.93
N MET A 5 -10.99 58.43 -24.12
CA MET A 5 -11.06 57.01 -24.51
C MET A 5 -9.68 56.36 -24.62
N ALA A 6 -8.70 57.04 -25.22
CA ALA A 6 -7.34 56.53 -25.34
C ALA A 6 -6.69 56.29 -23.97
N ALA A 7 -6.88 57.21 -23.02
CA ALA A 7 -6.39 57.04 -21.65
C ALA A 7 -7.06 55.84 -20.94
N LEU A 8 -8.36 55.64 -21.15
CA LEU A 8 -9.11 54.54 -20.53
C LEU A 8 -8.66 53.18 -21.07
N VAL A 9 -8.42 53.09 -22.39
CA VAL A 9 -7.86 51.88 -23.01
C VAL A 9 -6.45 51.58 -22.50
N LEU A 10 -5.60 52.60 -22.35
CA LEU A 10 -4.25 52.44 -21.81
C LEU A 10 -4.23 51.92 -20.37
N ILE A 11 -5.13 52.44 -19.52
CA ILE A 11 -5.29 51.95 -18.14
C ILE A 11 -5.74 50.49 -18.13
N LEU A 12 -6.66 50.12 -19.03
CA LEU A 12 -7.18 48.75 -19.12
C LEU A 12 -6.12 47.75 -19.58
N VAL A 13 -5.32 48.13 -20.58
CA VAL A 13 -4.18 47.33 -21.06
C VAL A 13 -3.10 47.21 -19.98
N ALA A 14 -2.79 48.30 -19.26
CA ALA A 14 -1.85 48.27 -18.16
C ALA A 14 -2.33 47.38 -17.00
N ALA A 15 -3.62 47.45 -16.64
CA ALA A 15 -4.22 46.58 -15.64
C ALA A 15 -4.17 45.10 -16.06
N MET A 16 -4.40 44.81 -17.34
CA MET A 16 -4.33 43.45 -17.89
C MET A 16 -2.90 42.91 -17.87
N LEU A 17 -1.91 43.73 -18.24
CA LEU A 17 -0.49 43.38 -18.18
C LEU A 17 -0.03 43.12 -16.74
N VAL A 18 -0.44 43.96 -15.78
CA VAL A 18 -0.15 43.75 -14.36
C VAL A 18 -0.81 42.46 -13.87
N TYR A 19 -2.04 42.17 -14.30
CA TYR A 19 -2.74 40.93 -13.93
C TYR A 19 -2.05 39.67 -14.49
N MET A 20 -1.50 39.73 -15.70
CA MET A 20 -0.68 38.64 -16.26
C MET A 20 0.68 38.47 -15.56
N LEU A 21 1.17 39.52 -14.89
CA LEU A 21 2.42 39.49 -14.12
C LEU A 21 2.21 39.04 -12.68
N VAL A 22 0.96 39.00 -12.18
CA VAL A 22 0.66 38.33 -10.92
C VAL A 22 0.75 36.84 -11.18
N PRO A 23 1.73 36.12 -10.58
CA PRO A 23 1.73 34.67 -10.66
C PRO A 23 0.41 34.19 -10.09
N ILE A 24 -0.45 33.61 -10.94
CA ILE A 24 -1.60 32.86 -10.46
C ILE A 24 -0.99 31.79 -9.58
N PRO A 25 -1.26 31.78 -8.26
CA PRO A 25 -0.77 30.69 -7.42
C PRO A 25 -1.33 29.43 -8.06
N SER A 26 -0.46 28.58 -8.61
CA SER A 26 -0.85 27.21 -8.96
C SER A 26 -1.55 26.69 -7.73
N ALA A 27 -2.80 26.24 -7.85
CA ALA A 27 -3.54 25.73 -6.71
C ALA A 27 -2.71 24.59 -6.11
N THR A 28 -1.92 24.89 -5.07
CA THR A 28 -1.11 23.92 -4.37
C THR A 28 -2.11 23.05 -3.63
N LEU A 29 -2.33 21.84 -4.14
CA LEU A 29 -3.19 20.86 -3.47
C LEU A 29 -2.77 20.77 -2.00
N THR A 30 -3.74 20.66 -1.08
CA THR A 30 -3.41 20.29 0.30
C THR A 30 -3.04 18.81 0.36
N LYS A 31 -2.39 18.37 1.45
CA LYS A 31 -2.07 16.95 1.67
C LYS A 31 -3.33 16.07 1.59
N GLU A 32 -4.44 16.55 2.13
CA GLU A 32 -5.72 15.86 2.14
C GLU A 32 -6.29 15.72 0.72
N GLN A 33 -6.16 16.77 -0.10
CA GLN A 33 -6.59 16.74 -1.50
C GLN A 33 -5.71 15.80 -2.33
N ALA A 34 -4.40 15.85 -2.14
CA ALA A 34 -3.44 14.94 -2.76
C ALA A 34 -3.75 13.48 -2.42
N THR A 35 -3.90 13.19 -1.12
CA THR A 35 -4.26 11.86 -0.62
C THR A 35 -5.56 11.37 -1.22
N ARG A 36 -6.60 12.22 -1.24
CA ARG A 36 -7.90 11.84 -1.81
C ARG A 36 -7.80 11.49 -3.29
N LEU A 37 -7.05 12.26 -4.07
CA LEU A 37 -6.90 12.03 -5.50
C LEU A 37 -6.19 10.71 -5.79
N ILE A 38 -5.18 10.35 -5.00
CA ILE A 38 -4.51 9.04 -5.09
C ILE A 38 -5.47 7.91 -4.68
N MET A 39 -6.22 8.09 -3.60
CA MET A 39 -7.20 7.10 -3.15
C MET A 39 -8.33 6.88 -4.15
N ASP A 40 -8.76 7.92 -4.87
CA ASP A 40 -9.75 7.82 -5.94
C ASP A 40 -9.22 6.96 -7.11
N ASP A 41 -7.93 7.06 -7.48
CA ASP A 41 -7.28 6.20 -8.48
C ASP A 41 -7.15 4.73 -8.02
N LEU A 42 -6.91 4.52 -6.73
CA LEU A 42 -6.73 3.17 -6.15
C LEU A 42 -8.07 2.47 -5.86
N THR A 43 -9.17 3.22 -5.77
CA THR A 43 -10.50 2.70 -5.42
C THR A 43 -10.98 1.56 -6.33
N PRO A 44 -10.84 1.63 -7.67
CA PRO A 44 -11.20 0.53 -8.57
C PRO A 44 -10.45 -0.77 -8.27
N LEU A 45 -9.18 -0.69 -7.85
CA LEU A 45 -8.38 -1.88 -7.51
C LEU A 45 -8.88 -2.53 -6.23
N ARG A 46 -9.20 -1.70 -5.22
CA ARG A 46 -9.81 -2.18 -3.98
C ARG A 46 -11.16 -2.84 -4.23
N ALA A 47 -11.99 -2.24 -5.09
CA ALA A 47 -13.27 -2.81 -5.50
C ALA A 47 -13.10 -4.15 -6.25
N ALA A 48 -11.98 -4.34 -6.95
CA ALA A 48 -11.61 -5.61 -7.59
C ALA A 48 -11.00 -6.64 -6.63
N GLY A 49 -10.93 -6.36 -5.32
CA GLY A 49 -10.43 -7.27 -4.29
C GLY A 49 -8.93 -7.18 -4.02
N ALA A 50 -8.23 -6.17 -4.53
CA ALA A 50 -6.84 -5.91 -4.16
C ALA A 50 -6.76 -5.28 -2.76
N TYR A 51 -5.75 -5.65 -1.98
CA TYR A 51 -5.38 -4.90 -0.79
C TYR A 51 -4.53 -3.70 -1.19
N VAL A 52 -4.91 -2.52 -0.70
CA VAL A 52 -4.27 -1.25 -1.06
C VAL A 52 -3.86 -0.54 0.21
N GLU A 53 -2.58 -0.21 0.30
CA GLU A 53 -1.98 0.54 1.40
C GLU A 53 -1.24 1.76 0.86
N LEU A 54 -1.57 2.95 1.36
CA LEU A 54 -0.85 4.18 1.06
C LEU A 54 0.31 4.31 2.05
N LEU A 55 1.54 4.24 1.57
CA LEU A 55 2.75 4.19 2.39
C LEU A 55 3.22 5.60 2.77
N SER A 56 3.18 6.54 1.82
CA SER A 56 3.66 7.91 2.01
C SER A 56 2.86 8.88 1.13
N VAL A 57 2.76 10.13 1.60
CA VAL A 57 2.31 11.29 0.82
C VAL A 57 3.13 12.47 1.29
N GLU A 58 4.00 12.95 0.41
CA GLU A 58 5.04 13.93 0.72
C GLU A 58 5.04 15.07 -0.29
N GLN A 59 5.37 16.27 0.19
CA GLN A 59 5.50 17.44 -0.66
C GLN A 59 6.92 17.48 -1.23
N SER A 60 7.04 17.68 -2.54
CA SER A 60 8.29 17.85 -3.26
C SER A 60 8.34 19.19 -4.00
N ASP A 61 9.51 19.55 -4.52
CA ASP A 61 9.68 20.81 -5.29
C ASP A 61 8.77 20.88 -6.52
N GLY A 62 8.34 19.72 -7.05
CA GLY A 62 7.44 19.59 -8.18
C GLY A 62 5.96 19.46 -7.83
N GLY A 63 5.60 19.35 -6.55
CA GLY A 63 4.21 19.17 -6.11
C GLY A 63 4.09 18.16 -4.97
N TRP A 64 3.34 17.09 -5.20
CA TRP A 64 3.14 16.01 -4.23
C TRP A 64 3.53 14.68 -4.87
N ASP A 65 4.29 13.90 -4.13
CA ASP A 65 4.64 12.54 -4.47
C ASP A 65 4.07 11.57 -3.42
N ALA A 66 3.79 10.35 -3.82
CA ALA A 66 3.24 9.34 -2.92
C ALA A 66 3.61 7.93 -3.34
N ASP A 67 3.77 7.06 -2.35
CA ASP A 67 3.99 5.63 -2.57
C ASP A 67 2.76 4.84 -2.13
N ALA A 68 2.29 3.95 -2.99
CA ALA A 68 1.24 2.99 -2.64
C ALA A 68 1.69 1.56 -2.91
N ARG A 69 1.29 0.64 -2.04
CA ARG A 69 1.39 -0.81 -2.25
C ARG A 69 0.03 -1.37 -2.65
N VAL A 70 0.02 -2.16 -3.71
CA VAL A 70 -1.15 -2.89 -4.20
C VAL A 70 -0.83 -4.37 -4.21
N ALA A 71 -1.53 -5.15 -3.39
CA ALA A 71 -1.41 -6.61 -3.36
C ALA A 71 -2.66 -7.25 -3.97
N PHE A 72 -2.45 -8.00 -5.06
CA PHE A 72 -3.48 -8.80 -5.73
C PHE A 72 -3.50 -10.21 -5.15
N ASN A 73 -4.71 -10.74 -4.89
CA ASN A 73 -4.92 -11.99 -4.18
C ASN A 73 -4.10 -12.06 -2.87
N PRO A 74 -4.22 -11.06 -1.98
CA PRO A 74 -3.32 -10.84 -0.86
C PRO A 74 -3.27 -12.00 0.14
N HIS A 75 -4.30 -12.86 0.16
CA HIS A 75 -4.41 -14.00 1.05
C HIS A 75 -4.08 -15.34 0.39
N SER A 76 -3.58 -15.35 -0.83
CA SER A 76 -3.24 -16.59 -1.53
C SER A 76 -1.83 -17.08 -1.19
N LYS A 77 -1.48 -18.30 -1.62
CA LYS A 77 -0.09 -18.82 -1.59
C LYS A 77 0.85 -18.09 -2.57
N CYS A 78 0.31 -17.29 -3.48
CA CYS A 78 1.04 -16.60 -4.53
C CYS A 78 0.46 -15.20 -4.82
N PRO A 79 0.46 -14.30 -3.83
CA PRO A 79 0.10 -12.91 -4.05
C PRO A 79 1.03 -12.26 -5.06
N THR A 80 0.51 -11.27 -5.79
CA THR A 80 1.31 -10.38 -6.64
C THR A 80 1.30 -9.00 -6.01
N VAL A 81 2.47 -8.37 -5.90
CA VAL A 81 2.59 -7.04 -5.28
C VAL A 81 3.17 -6.06 -6.29
N GLN A 82 2.47 -4.95 -6.45
CA GLN A 82 2.90 -3.80 -7.23
C GLN A 82 3.05 -2.60 -6.29
N ARG A 83 4.19 -1.92 -6.38
CA ARG A 83 4.35 -0.56 -5.87
C ARG A 83 3.95 0.44 -6.95
N ARG A 84 3.34 1.54 -6.56
CA ARG A 84 3.03 2.67 -7.43
C ARG A 84 3.62 3.93 -6.84
N ASP A 85 4.55 4.52 -7.57
CA ASP A 85 5.12 5.83 -7.26
C ASP A 85 4.29 6.88 -8.01
N TYR A 86 3.53 7.70 -7.29
CA TYR A 86 2.67 8.74 -7.82
C TYR A 86 3.40 10.08 -7.86
N THR A 87 3.14 10.85 -8.93
CA THR A 87 3.46 12.27 -9.01
C THR A 87 2.16 13.00 -9.36
N LEU A 88 1.84 14.07 -8.63
CA LEU A 88 0.55 14.78 -8.77
C LEU A 88 0.58 15.93 -9.79
N VAL A 89 1.76 16.32 -10.27
CA VAL A 89 1.93 17.40 -11.26
C VAL A 89 2.99 17.02 -12.31
N PRO A 90 2.59 16.57 -13.52
CA PRO A 90 1.24 16.13 -13.89
C PRO A 90 0.82 14.87 -13.14
N PHE A 91 -0.48 14.65 -12.95
CA PHE A 91 -0.97 13.44 -12.28
C PHE A 91 -0.64 12.19 -13.09
N GLY A 92 0.08 11.27 -12.47
CA GLY A 92 0.40 9.96 -13.02
C GLY A 92 1.08 9.08 -11.98
N PHE A 93 1.36 7.85 -12.36
CA PHE A 93 2.13 6.93 -11.54
C PHE A 93 3.04 6.05 -12.39
N ARG A 94 4.11 5.58 -11.76
CA ARG A 94 4.98 4.54 -12.30
C ARG A 94 4.73 3.24 -11.53
N PRO A 95 4.25 2.17 -12.17
CA PRO A 95 4.14 0.87 -11.53
C PRO A 95 5.51 0.18 -11.47
N GLU A 96 5.82 -0.42 -10.33
CA GLU A 96 6.96 -1.31 -10.12
C GLU A 96 6.46 -2.65 -9.58
N GLU A 97 6.77 -3.75 -10.27
CA GLU A 97 6.42 -5.09 -9.79
C GLU A 97 7.42 -5.50 -8.70
N THR A 98 6.94 -5.62 -7.46
CA THR A 98 7.78 -5.99 -6.31
C THR A 98 7.81 -7.50 -6.10
N ILE A 99 6.69 -8.18 -6.32
CA ILE A 99 6.53 -9.64 -6.19
C ILE A 99 5.74 -10.15 -7.39
N ARG A 100 6.32 -11.11 -8.12
CA ARG A 100 5.70 -11.74 -9.28
C ARG A 100 6.02 -13.24 -9.33
N ASN A 101 5.08 -14.03 -9.86
CA ASN A 101 5.23 -15.48 -10.08
C ASN A 101 5.64 -16.26 -8.81
N CYS A 102 5.11 -15.88 -7.64
CA CYS A 102 5.46 -16.48 -6.34
C CYS A 102 6.98 -16.46 -6.03
N SER A 103 7.71 -15.52 -6.65
CA SER A 103 9.13 -15.32 -6.40
C SER A 103 9.30 -14.29 -5.29
N VAL A 104 10.12 -14.66 -4.31
CA VAL A 104 10.41 -13.84 -3.13
C VAL A 104 11.92 -13.71 -2.98
N LYS A 105 12.34 -12.63 -2.33
CA LYS A 105 13.73 -12.35 -2.01
C LYS A 105 13.92 -12.39 -0.50
N THR A 106 15.16 -12.68 -0.09
CA THR A 106 15.60 -12.50 1.30
C THR A 106 16.41 -11.21 1.42
N PRO A 107 16.27 -10.43 2.49
CA PRO A 107 15.36 -10.66 3.61
C PRO A 107 13.89 -10.42 3.26
N VAL A 108 12.98 -11.08 4.00
CA VAL A 108 11.53 -10.86 3.94
C VAL A 108 11.21 -9.47 4.45
N VAL A 109 10.73 -8.62 3.56
CA VAL A 109 10.33 -7.24 3.83
C VAL A 109 8.80 -7.11 3.85
N TYR A 110 8.10 -7.90 3.04
CA TYR A 110 6.65 -7.82 2.91
C TYR A 110 5.94 -9.05 3.47
N ARG A 111 4.72 -8.84 3.95
CA ARG A 111 3.84 -9.92 4.45
C ARG A 111 3.54 -10.95 3.35
N GLU A 112 3.42 -10.49 2.11
CA GLU A 112 3.19 -11.34 0.94
C GLU A 112 4.40 -12.27 0.66
N GLU A 113 5.62 -11.84 0.97
CA GLU A 113 6.80 -12.70 0.87
C GLU A 113 6.75 -13.81 1.93
N ALA A 114 6.39 -13.46 3.17
CA ALA A 114 6.20 -14.43 4.25
C ALA A 114 5.08 -15.44 3.93
N LEU A 115 3.99 -15.00 3.30
CA LEU A 115 2.93 -15.88 2.82
C LEU A 115 3.42 -16.83 1.74
N ILE A 116 4.19 -16.35 0.76
CA ILE A 116 4.71 -17.24 -0.27
C ILE A 116 5.64 -18.30 0.33
N ASP A 117 6.50 -17.93 1.28
CA ASP A 117 7.45 -18.89 1.85
C ASP A 117 6.79 -19.87 2.82
N SER A 118 5.88 -19.42 3.68
CA SER A 118 5.08 -20.33 4.52
C SER A 118 4.14 -21.20 3.68
N GLY A 119 3.61 -20.67 2.57
CA GLY A 119 2.74 -21.36 1.62
C GLY A 119 3.37 -22.58 0.94
N LYS A 120 4.70 -22.64 0.88
CA LYS A 120 5.47 -23.76 0.32
C LYS A 120 5.68 -24.90 1.33
N LEU A 121 5.41 -24.67 2.62
CA LEU A 121 5.66 -25.68 3.64
C LEU A 121 4.66 -26.84 3.56
N PRO A 122 5.07 -28.08 3.87
CA PRO A 122 4.21 -29.24 3.76
C PRO A 122 2.89 -29.13 4.52
N GLU A 123 2.88 -28.58 5.75
CA GLU A 123 1.64 -28.45 6.52
C GLU A 123 0.63 -27.47 5.88
N VAL A 124 1.14 -26.41 5.22
CA VAL A 124 0.31 -25.43 4.52
C VAL A 124 -0.12 -25.96 3.13
N ALA A 125 0.76 -26.71 2.47
CA ALA A 125 0.44 -27.41 1.24
C ALA A 125 -0.68 -28.45 1.47
N ALA A 126 -0.66 -29.14 2.61
CA ALA A 126 -1.66 -30.13 2.99
C ALA A 126 -3.08 -29.57 3.18
N LEU A 127 -3.23 -28.26 3.42
CA LEU A 127 -4.54 -27.58 3.43
C LEU A 127 -5.22 -27.56 2.06
N GLY A 128 -4.49 -27.89 0.99
CA GLY A 128 -5.01 -27.97 -0.38
C GLY A 128 -5.14 -26.63 -1.09
N ASP A 129 -5.80 -26.69 -2.25
CA ASP A 129 -6.11 -25.53 -3.07
C ASP A 129 -7.26 -24.73 -2.44
N GLY A 130 -7.17 -23.40 -2.50
CA GLY A 130 -8.14 -22.50 -1.87
C GLY A 130 -7.82 -22.13 -0.41
N ALA A 131 -6.74 -22.68 0.17
CA ALA A 131 -6.25 -22.20 1.46
C ALA A 131 -5.92 -20.71 1.38
N ARG A 132 -6.42 -19.96 2.36
CA ARG A 132 -6.19 -18.52 2.52
C ARG A 132 -5.29 -18.28 3.72
N GLY A 133 -4.45 -17.25 3.64
CA GLY A 133 -3.52 -16.93 4.70
C GLY A 133 -3.36 -15.44 4.97
N CYS A 134 -2.83 -15.13 6.14
CA CYS A 134 -2.40 -13.79 6.52
C CYS A 134 -1.07 -13.86 7.27
N ALA A 135 -0.24 -12.84 7.10
CA ALA A 135 1.08 -12.77 7.71
C ALA A 135 1.28 -11.42 8.41
N PHE A 136 1.92 -11.47 9.57
CA PHE A 136 2.14 -10.32 10.43
C PHE A 136 3.57 -10.28 10.92
N TYR A 137 4.18 -9.12 10.85
CA TYR A 137 5.49 -8.90 11.45
C TYR A 137 5.30 -8.52 12.91
N LEU A 138 5.79 -9.35 13.84
CA LEU A 138 5.49 -9.19 15.26
C LEU A 138 5.92 -7.85 15.84
N GLN A 139 6.99 -7.25 15.31
CA GLN A 139 7.46 -5.94 15.76
C GLN A 139 6.46 -4.81 15.44
N GLU A 140 5.69 -4.96 14.36
CA GLU A 140 4.75 -3.98 13.83
C GLU A 140 3.29 -4.39 14.04
N TYR A 141 3.06 -5.50 14.76
CA TYR A 141 1.72 -6.00 15.01
C TYR A 141 0.90 -5.01 15.83
N ALA A 142 -0.21 -4.56 15.24
CA ALA A 142 -1.21 -3.72 15.89
C ALA A 142 -2.58 -4.34 15.65
N GLN A 143 -3.27 -4.74 16.73
CA GLN A 143 -4.55 -5.45 16.67
C GLN A 143 -5.61 -4.73 15.83
N ALA A 144 -5.66 -3.40 15.89
CA ALA A 144 -6.61 -2.61 15.09
C ALA A 144 -6.44 -2.80 13.56
N ASN A 145 -5.23 -3.12 13.08
CA ASN A 145 -4.95 -3.33 11.66
C ASN A 145 -5.22 -4.78 11.21
N VAL A 146 -5.39 -5.69 12.18
CA VAL A 146 -5.59 -7.12 11.93
C VAL A 146 -6.99 -7.38 11.43
N GLU A 147 -8.00 -6.77 12.03
CA GLU A 147 -9.40 -6.98 11.62
C GLU A 147 -9.65 -6.51 10.17
N GLU A 148 -8.98 -5.46 9.71
CA GLU A 148 -9.09 -4.99 8.33
C GLU A 148 -8.42 -5.96 7.34
N TYR A 149 -7.27 -6.52 7.71
CA TYR A 149 -6.49 -7.38 6.81
C TYR A 149 -6.89 -8.86 6.88
N CYS A 150 -7.11 -9.42 8.07
CA CYS A 150 -7.43 -10.82 8.29
C CYS A 150 -8.61 -10.96 9.28
N PRO A 151 -9.83 -10.59 8.88
CA PRO A 151 -11.01 -10.56 9.76
C PRO A 151 -11.43 -11.93 10.33
N TRP A 152 -10.85 -13.02 9.83
CA TRP A 152 -11.13 -14.38 10.31
C TRP A 152 -10.04 -14.92 11.25
N LEU A 153 -9.04 -14.11 11.61
CA LEU A 153 -8.03 -14.48 12.59
C LEU A 153 -8.64 -14.49 14.00
N ASP A 154 -8.35 -15.54 14.77
CA ASP A 154 -8.64 -15.55 16.21
C ASP A 154 -7.46 -14.94 16.97
N ASP A 155 -7.71 -13.81 17.64
CA ASP A 155 -6.68 -13.07 18.38
C ASP A 155 -6.08 -13.87 19.54
N ALA A 156 -6.86 -14.73 20.20
CA ALA A 156 -6.37 -15.55 21.29
C ALA A 156 -5.46 -16.68 20.77
N GLU A 157 -5.83 -17.29 19.64
CA GLU A 157 -4.96 -18.25 18.95
C GLU A 157 -3.66 -17.58 18.47
N PHE A 158 -3.74 -16.39 17.88
CA PHE A 158 -2.57 -15.63 17.45
C PHE A 158 -1.64 -15.30 18.63
N ALA A 159 -2.19 -14.81 19.74
CA ALA A 159 -1.42 -14.48 20.94
C ALA A 159 -0.74 -15.73 21.54
N SER A 160 -1.45 -16.86 21.57
CA SER A 160 -0.92 -18.14 22.03
C SER A 160 0.21 -18.66 21.13
N PHE A 161 0.03 -18.61 19.81
CA PHE A 161 1.05 -19.05 18.86
C PHE A 161 2.28 -18.14 18.88
N SER A 162 2.09 -16.83 18.95
CA SER A 162 3.18 -15.85 18.91
C SER A 162 3.96 -15.73 20.22
N ALA A 163 3.45 -16.27 21.32
CA ALA A 163 4.11 -16.25 22.62
C ALA A 163 5.52 -16.85 22.55
N GLY A 164 6.50 -16.07 23.04
CA GLY A 164 7.91 -16.48 23.12
C GLY A 164 8.71 -16.35 21.82
N LEU A 165 8.10 -15.90 20.72
CA LEU A 165 8.83 -15.65 19.47
C LEU A 165 9.64 -14.34 19.55
N PRO A 166 10.79 -14.26 18.85
CA PRO A 166 11.50 -12.99 18.66
C PRO A 166 10.59 -11.94 18.02
N ARG A 167 10.77 -10.66 18.39
CA ARG A 167 9.99 -9.55 17.78
C ARG A 167 10.21 -9.44 16.26
N ALA A 168 11.40 -9.79 15.79
CA ALA A 168 11.74 -9.81 14.37
C ALA A 168 11.32 -11.14 13.69
N SER A 169 10.07 -11.55 13.92
CA SER A 169 9.49 -12.76 13.31
C SER A 169 8.26 -12.40 12.49
N TRP A 170 8.11 -13.10 11.37
CA TRP A 170 6.89 -13.16 10.59
C TRP A 170 6.04 -14.32 11.08
N VAL A 171 4.81 -14.05 11.51
CA VAL A 171 3.82 -15.07 11.89
C VAL A 171 2.77 -15.17 10.79
N CYS A 172 2.66 -16.34 10.20
CA CYS A 172 1.73 -16.67 9.14
C CYS A 172 0.65 -17.62 9.68
N TYR A 173 -0.59 -17.27 9.43
CA TYR A 173 -1.77 -18.09 9.67
C TYR A 173 -2.36 -18.54 8.34
N TRP A 174 -2.72 -19.81 8.24
CA TRP A 174 -3.37 -20.40 7.08
C TRP A 174 -4.61 -21.17 7.50
N GLU A 175 -5.66 -21.11 6.68
CA GLU A 175 -6.84 -21.94 6.86
C GLU A 175 -7.49 -22.38 5.55
N ASN A 176 -8.14 -23.54 5.60
CA ASN A 176 -9.06 -24.01 4.57
C ASN A 176 -10.10 -24.94 5.21
N ASN A 177 -11.40 -24.64 5.04
CA ASN A 177 -12.51 -25.48 5.51
C ASN A 177 -12.39 -25.93 6.98
N GLY A 178 -11.91 -25.04 7.87
CA GLY A 178 -11.74 -25.32 9.30
C GLY A 178 -10.42 -26.00 9.68
N ALA A 179 -9.64 -26.51 8.72
CA ALA A 179 -8.25 -26.89 8.96
C ALA A 179 -7.37 -25.64 9.03
N LYS A 180 -6.41 -25.63 9.95
CA LYS A 180 -5.53 -24.48 10.23
C LYS A 180 -4.07 -24.92 10.20
N ALA A 181 -3.18 -24.01 9.85
CA ALA A 181 -1.75 -24.17 10.01
C ALA A 181 -1.11 -22.84 10.42
N TRP A 182 -0.13 -22.91 11.31
CA TRP A 182 0.61 -21.76 11.80
C TRP A 182 2.11 -21.92 11.54
N VAL A 183 2.73 -20.86 11.06
CA VAL A 183 4.15 -20.85 10.73
C VAL A 183 4.77 -19.56 11.22
N ALA A 184 5.86 -19.64 11.99
CA ALA A 184 6.71 -18.50 12.29
C ALA A 184 8.03 -18.62 11.51
N LEU A 185 8.40 -17.55 10.81
CA LEU A 185 9.64 -17.42 10.05
C LEU A 185 10.48 -16.25 10.58
N ASP A 186 11.80 -16.35 10.50
CA ASP A 186 12.65 -15.16 10.57
C ASP A 186 12.71 -14.43 9.22
N GLN A 187 13.36 -13.27 9.18
CA GLN A 187 13.54 -12.48 7.95
C GLN A 187 14.35 -13.20 6.85
N TYR A 188 14.96 -14.36 7.13
CA TYR A 188 15.74 -15.15 6.17
C TYR A 188 15.07 -16.50 5.86
N ASN A 189 13.75 -16.59 6.06
CA ASN A 189 12.93 -17.77 5.80
C ASN A 189 13.28 -19.00 6.64
N ARG A 190 13.95 -18.82 7.78
CA ARG A 190 14.16 -19.93 8.72
C ARG A 190 12.92 -20.12 9.56
N ILE A 191 12.47 -21.36 9.64
CA ILE A 191 11.34 -21.74 10.47
C ILE A 191 11.75 -21.62 11.94
N LEU A 192 10.99 -20.84 12.70
CA LEU A 192 11.15 -20.63 14.14
C LEU A 192 10.16 -21.47 14.94
N LYS A 193 8.95 -21.68 14.42
CA LYS A 193 7.86 -22.42 15.06
C LYS A 193 6.83 -22.87 14.02
N GLN A 194 6.22 -24.02 14.22
CA GLN A 194 5.10 -24.56 13.43
C GLN A 194 4.02 -25.08 14.36
N GLY A 195 2.75 -25.06 13.93
CA GLY A 195 1.60 -25.51 14.75
C GLY A 195 0.32 -25.67 13.96
#